data_AF-C0BAR1-F1
#
_entry.id   AF-C0BAR1-F1
#
_cell.length_a   1.000
_cell.length_b   1.000
_cell.length_c   1.000
_cell.angle_alpha   90.00
_cell.angle_beta   90.00
_cell.angle_gamma   90.00
#
_symmetry.space_group_name_H-M   'P 1'
#
loop_
_entity.id
_entity.type
_entity.pdbx_description
1 polymer ?
#
loop_
_entity_poly.entity_id
_entity_poly.type
_entity_poly.pdbx_seq_one_letter_code
_entity_poly.pdbx_strand_id
1 'polypeptide(L)'
;MCVLFAFIYLVVWKSGAGGLNEIQAAGEDVFYYNMNLDISMPKVATAVIVLSTLGAVIDMALTVTTSVYEVKCHKPDIKMNKLVQSGMKIGKDVIGTTVNTLLFAYLGESLLLFAYLRMQNYSIELLLNSKILFQNCISMIFGAISCTMIMPVSAVLIAKNCELFDWMENSK
;
A
#
# COMPACT_ATOMS: atom_id res chain seq x y z
N MET A 1 9.27 5.03 -19.45
CA MET A 1 7.91 5.34 -18.97
C MET A 1 6.88 5.37 -20.09
N CYS A 2 7.03 6.19 -21.14
CA CYS A 2 6.06 6.25 -22.24
C CYS A 2 5.84 4.91 -22.98
N VAL A 3 6.92 4.15 -23.23
CA VAL A 3 6.82 2.81 -23.86
C VAL A 3 5.99 1.84 -23.00
N LEU A 4 6.14 1.93 -21.68
CA LEU A 4 5.46 1.05 -20.73
C LEU A 4 3.97 1.42 -20.63
N PHE A 5 3.63 2.71 -20.64
CA PHE A 5 2.24 3.16 -20.74
C PHE A 5 1.58 2.74 -22.06
N ALA A 6 2.28 2.87 -23.19
CA ALA A 6 1.76 2.44 -24.48
C ALA A 6 1.51 0.92 -24.53
N PHE A 7 2.39 0.14 -23.91
CA PHE A 7 2.21 -1.31 -23.77
C PHE A 7 1.00 -1.65 -22.89
N ILE A 8 0.86 -1.04 -21.71
CA ILE A 8 -0.30 -1.25 -20.83
C ILE A 8 -1.60 -0.90 -21.58
N TYR A 9 -1.62 0.24 -22.27
CA TYR A 9 -2.77 0.68 -23.06
C TYR A 9 -3.14 -0.35 -24.14
N LEU A 10 -2.16 -0.83 -24.91
CA LEU A 10 -2.39 -1.86 -25.93
C LEU A 10 -2.93 -3.16 -25.35
N VAL A 11 -2.41 -3.61 -24.20
CA VAL A 11 -2.88 -4.83 -23.54
C VAL A 11 -4.32 -4.67 -23.05
N VAL A 12 -4.65 -3.57 -22.37
CA VAL A 12 -6.01 -3.28 -21.87
C VAL A 12 -7.01 -3.16 -23.02
N TRP A 13 -6.61 -2.46 -24.09
CA TRP A 13 -7.44 -2.33 -25.29
C TRP A 13 -7.71 -3.68 -25.95
N LYS A 14 -6.67 -4.51 -26.10
CA LYS A 14 -6.77 -5.80 -26.77
C LYS A 14 -7.48 -6.87 -25.92
N SER A 15 -7.39 -6.78 -24.60
CA SER A 15 -8.08 -7.70 -23.69
C SER A 15 -9.57 -7.43 -23.59
N GLY A 16 -10.05 -6.26 -24.04
CA GLY A 16 -11.44 -5.86 -23.87
C GLY A 16 -11.83 -5.69 -22.40
N ALA A 17 -10.86 -5.48 -21.50
CA ALA A 17 -11.08 -5.31 -20.07
C ALA A 17 -11.86 -4.02 -19.70
N GLY A 18 -12.24 -3.20 -20.69
CA GLY A 18 -13.18 -2.10 -20.52
C GLY A 18 -14.61 -2.55 -20.79
N GLY A 19 -15.33 -2.96 -19.75
CA GLY A 19 -16.77 -3.25 -19.76
C GLY A 19 -17.54 -2.35 -18.79
N LEU A 20 -18.88 -2.31 -18.89
CA LEU A 20 -19.74 -1.53 -18.00
C LEU A 20 -19.40 -1.84 -16.52
N ASN A 21 -19.21 -0.76 -15.74
CA ASN A 21 -18.75 -0.75 -14.36
C ASN A 21 -19.29 -1.89 -13.49
N GLU A 22 -18.42 -2.41 -12.60
CA GLU A 22 -18.82 -3.20 -11.43
C GLU A 22 -19.98 -2.57 -10.64
N ILE A 23 -20.15 -1.25 -10.69
CA ILE A 23 -21.24 -0.51 -10.05
C ILE A 23 -22.61 -0.82 -10.68
N GLN A 24 -22.67 -1.05 -12.00
CA GLN A 24 -23.91 -1.39 -12.71
C GLN A 24 -24.22 -2.89 -12.60
N ALA A 25 -23.18 -3.75 -12.67
CA ALA A 25 -23.30 -5.18 -12.43
C ALA A 25 -23.70 -5.48 -10.98
N ALA A 26 -23.00 -4.91 -9.98
CA ALA A 26 -23.33 -5.11 -8.57
C ALA A 26 -24.72 -4.58 -8.19
N GLY A 27 -25.20 -3.51 -8.85
CA GLY A 27 -26.53 -2.98 -8.60
C GLY A 27 -27.64 -3.97 -8.99
N GLU A 28 -27.51 -4.66 -10.12
CA GLU A 28 -28.47 -5.68 -10.56
C GLU A 28 -28.25 -7.01 -9.80
N ASP A 29 -27.01 -7.41 -9.60
CA ASP A 29 -26.64 -8.70 -9.00
C ASP A 29 -26.96 -8.79 -7.50
N VAL A 30 -26.77 -7.70 -6.74
CA VAL A 30 -27.08 -7.65 -5.30
C VAL A 30 -28.58 -7.86 -5.03
N PHE A 31 -29.47 -7.52 -5.97
CA PHE A 31 -30.90 -7.80 -5.85
C PHE A 31 -31.23 -9.29 -5.99
N TYR A 32 -30.40 -10.07 -6.69
CA TYR A 32 -30.60 -11.51 -6.87
C TYR A 32 -29.84 -12.37 -5.85
N TYR A 33 -28.81 -11.84 -5.20
CA TYR A 33 -28.05 -12.57 -4.19
C TYR A 33 -28.71 -12.53 -2.81
N ASN A 34 -28.75 -13.69 -2.15
CA ASN A 34 -29.19 -13.78 -0.77
C ASN A 34 -28.13 -13.13 0.14
N MET A 35 -28.40 -11.92 0.63
CA MET A 35 -27.47 -11.14 1.45
C MET A 35 -27.26 -11.72 2.87
N ASN A 36 -27.92 -12.84 3.17
CA ASN A 36 -27.81 -13.59 4.43
C ASN A 36 -26.57 -14.49 4.43
N LEU A 37 -25.41 -13.87 4.18
CA LEU A 37 -24.13 -14.49 4.40
C LEU A 37 -23.95 -14.56 5.92
N ASP A 38 -23.79 -15.77 6.48
CA ASP A 38 -23.48 -16.01 7.90
C ASP A 38 -22.05 -15.54 8.27
N ILE A 39 -21.60 -14.47 7.62
CA ILE A 39 -20.28 -13.86 7.73
C ILE A 39 -20.52 -12.38 8.04
N SER A 40 -19.97 -11.94 9.18
CA SER A 40 -20.05 -10.54 9.56
C SER A 40 -19.22 -9.67 8.62
N MET A 41 -19.89 -8.83 7.81
CA MET A 41 -19.26 -7.84 6.91
C MET A 41 -18.20 -6.94 7.59
N PRO A 42 -18.35 -6.54 8.87
CA PRO A 42 -17.28 -5.81 9.56
C PRO A 42 -15.96 -6.58 9.63
N LYS A 43 -15.97 -7.91 9.85
CA LYS A 43 -14.74 -8.72 9.87
C LYS A 43 -14.09 -8.78 8.50
N VAL A 44 -14.90 -8.87 7.44
CA VAL A 44 -14.40 -8.84 6.06
C VAL A 44 -13.75 -7.49 5.77
N ALA A 45 -14.40 -6.39 6.14
CA ALA A 45 -13.84 -5.04 5.99
C ALA A 45 -12.52 -4.89 6.76
N THR A 46 -12.43 -5.41 7.99
CA THR A 46 -11.16 -5.43 8.75
C THR A 46 -10.08 -6.22 8.02
N ALA A 47 -10.40 -7.40 7.48
CA ALA A 47 -9.44 -8.21 6.74
C ALA A 47 -8.93 -7.49 5.48
N VAL A 48 -9.82 -6.83 4.73
CA VAL A 48 -9.45 -6.01 3.55
C VAL A 48 -8.50 -4.89 3.94
N ILE A 49 -8.79 -4.15 5.01
CA ILE A 49 -7.92 -3.06 5.48
C ILE A 49 -6.56 -3.61 5.91
N VAL A 50 -6.51 -4.72 6.65
CA VAL A 50 -5.24 -5.36 7.05
C VAL A 50 -4.43 -5.81 5.84
N LEU A 51 -5.06 -6.45 4.85
CA LEU A 51 -4.38 -6.85 3.62
C LEU A 51 -3.87 -5.65 2.82
N SER A 52 -4.65 -4.58 2.75
CA SER A 52 -4.28 -3.34 2.07
C SER A 52 -3.07 -2.67 2.74
N THR A 53 -2.99 -2.66 4.06
CA THR A 53 -1.87 -2.04 4.78
C THR A 53 -0.61 -2.90 4.75
N LEU A 54 -0.74 -4.24 4.69
CA LEU A 54 0.39 -5.16 4.63
C LEU A 54 1.31 -4.90 3.43
N GLY A 55 0.77 -4.57 2.26
CA GLY A 55 1.57 -4.25 1.08
C GLY A 55 2.52 -3.08 1.32
N ALA A 56 2.00 -2.00 1.92
CA ALA A 56 2.79 -0.80 2.23
C ALA A 56 3.81 -1.05 3.35
N VAL A 57 3.44 -1.88 4.34
CA VAL A 57 4.33 -2.31 5.43
C VAL A 57 5.52 -3.10 4.89
N ILE A 58 5.28 -4.06 4.00
CA ILE A 58 6.33 -4.91 3.40
C ILE A 58 7.29 -4.06 2.57
N ASP A 59 6.77 -3.17 1.72
CA ASP A 59 7.59 -2.28 0.90
C ASP A 59 8.55 -1.43 1.75
N MET A 60 8.03 -0.83 2.83
CA MET A 60 8.84 -0.02 3.73
C MET A 60 9.84 -0.87 4.53
N ALA A 61 9.43 -2.04 5.02
CA ALA A 61 10.28 -2.94 5.78
C ALA A 61 11.44 -3.48 4.94
N LEU A 62 11.17 -3.88 3.70
CA LEU A 62 12.20 -4.34 2.76
C LEU A 62 13.20 -3.22 2.48
N THR A 63 12.74 -2.02 2.14
CA THR A 63 13.60 -0.86 1.85
C THR A 63 14.54 -0.52 3.02
N VAL A 64 14.02 -0.50 4.25
CA VAL A 64 14.84 -0.21 5.44
C VAL A 64 15.81 -1.35 5.74
N THR A 65 15.36 -2.59 5.61
CA THR A 65 16.19 -3.77 5.92
C THR A 65 17.34 -3.91 4.94
N THR A 66 17.09 -3.79 3.65
CA THR A 66 18.13 -3.89 2.61
C THR A 66 19.13 -2.75 2.71
N SER A 67 18.67 -1.53 2.93
CA SER A 67 19.56 -0.37 3.09
C SER A 67 20.45 -0.47 4.33
N VAL A 68 19.92 -0.93 5.46
CA VAL A 68 20.74 -1.17 6.66
C VAL A 68 21.75 -2.29 6.41
N TYR A 69 21.32 -3.39 5.80
CA TYR A 69 22.18 -4.52 5.48
C TYR A 69 23.34 -4.12 4.56
N GLU A 70 23.06 -3.32 3.53
CA GLU A 70 24.08 -2.84 2.59
C GLU A 70 25.11 -1.94 3.27
N VAL A 71 24.68 -1.06 4.18
CA VAL A 71 25.58 -0.21 4.97
C VAL A 71 26.45 -1.06 5.89
N LYS A 72 25.90 -2.12 6.50
CA LYS A 72 26.66 -3.04 7.35
C LYS A 72 27.71 -3.81 6.55
N CYS A 73 27.37 -4.30 5.36
CA CYS A 73 28.31 -5.01 4.49
C CYS A 73 29.50 -4.12 4.08
N HIS A 74 29.27 -2.84 3.81
CA HIS A 74 30.34 -1.90 3.44
C HIS A 74 31.13 -1.36 4.63
N LYS A 75 30.54 -1.35 5.84
CA LYS A 75 31.17 -0.85 7.07
C LYS A 75 30.87 -1.82 8.22
N PRO A 76 31.59 -2.95 8.33
CA PRO A 76 31.33 -3.96 9.36
C PRO A 76 31.50 -3.39 10.80
N ASP A 77 32.43 -2.46 11.02
CA ASP A 77 32.70 -1.89 12.35
C ASP A 77 31.72 -0.78 12.79
N ILE A 78 30.65 -0.55 12.04
CA ILE A 78 29.69 0.51 12.36
C ILE A 78 28.87 0.15 13.61
N LYS A 79 28.73 1.11 14.53
CA LYS A 79 27.90 0.97 15.74
C LYS A 79 26.40 0.87 15.39
N MET A 80 25.64 0.07 16.14
CA MET A 80 24.19 -0.08 15.99
C MET A 80 23.44 1.25 15.85
N ASN A 81 23.72 2.24 16.70
CA ASN A 81 23.02 3.53 16.65
C ASN A 81 23.19 4.24 15.31
N LYS A 82 24.38 4.17 14.70
CA LYS A 82 24.61 4.77 13.37
C LYS A 82 23.95 3.97 12.26
N LEU A 83 23.84 2.65 12.45
CA LEU A 83 23.18 1.75 11.52
C LEU A 83 21.66 2.01 11.49
N VAL A 84 21.02 2.09 12.66
CA VAL A 84 19.61 2.47 12.83
C VAL A 84 19.35 3.87 12.25
N GLN A 85 20.22 4.84 12.55
CA GLN A 85 20.09 6.20 12.02
C GLN A 85 20.17 6.23 10.49
N SER A 86 21.02 5.40 9.89
CA SER A 86 21.12 5.27 8.43
C SER A 86 19.82 4.72 7.84
N GLY A 87 19.28 3.63 8.40
CA GLY A 87 18.01 3.05 7.98
C GLY A 87 16.83 4.02 8.13
N MET A 88 16.77 4.76 9.24
CA MET A 88 15.74 5.78 9.47
C MET A 88 15.83 6.95 8.47
N LYS A 89 17.05 7.38 8.12
CA LYS A 89 17.25 8.47 7.14
C LYS A 89 16.74 8.05 5.77
N ILE A 90 17.13 6.86 5.31
CA ILE A 90 16.69 6.31 4.01
C ILE A 90 15.19 6.05 4.01
N GLY A 91 14.65 5.46 5.09
CA GLY A 91 13.22 5.23 5.22
C GLY A 91 12.41 6.53 5.14
N LYS A 92 12.89 7.60 5.77
CA LYS A 92 12.27 8.93 5.69
C LYS A 92 12.33 9.53 4.28
N ASP A 93 13.39 9.26 3.52
CA ASP A 93 13.50 9.75 2.14
C ASP A 93 12.53 9.01 1.20
N VAL A 94 12.28 7.73 1.44
CA VAL A 94 11.39 6.89 0.61
C VAL A 94 9.90 6.99 1.04
N ILE A 95 9.61 7.37 2.29
CA ILE A 95 8.21 7.46 2.76
C ILE A 95 7.35 8.38 1.89
N GLY A 96 7.93 9.47 1.37
CA GLY A 96 7.23 10.41 0.49
C GLY A 96 6.82 9.76 -0.83
N THR A 97 7.69 8.92 -1.40
CA THR A 97 7.38 8.21 -2.65
C THR A 97 6.39 7.08 -2.42
N THR A 98 6.45 6.37 -1.28
CA THR A 98 5.48 5.33 -0.91
C THR A 98 4.08 5.93 -0.69
N VAL A 99 3.98 7.07 0.02
CA VAL A 99 2.69 7.76 0.23
C VAL A 99 2.11 8.26 -1.09
N ASN A 100 2.95 8.79 -2.00
CA ASN A 100 2.49 9.21 -3.32
C ASN A 100 1.99 8.01 -4.16
N THR A 101 2.63 6.86 -4.03
CA THR A 101 2.19 5.62 -4.68
C THR A 101 0.82 5.17 -4.17
N LEU A 102 0.59 5.21 -2.84
CA LEU A 102 -0.72 4.94 -2.23
C LEU A 102 -1.79 5.92 -2.74
N LEU A 103 -1.45 7.20 -2.88
CA LEU A 103 -2.36 8.22 -3.41
C LEU A 103 -2.77 7.90 -4.85
N PHE A 104 -1.82 7.56 -5.72
CA PHE A 104 -2.14 7.21 -7.10
C PHE A 104 -2.92 5.90 -7.22
N ALA A 105 -2.64 4.91 -6.38
CA ALA A 105 -3.43 3.69 -6.32
C ALA A 105 -4.90 4.00 -5.97
N TYR A 106 -5.13 4.84 -4.97
CA TYR A 106 -6.47 5.29 -4.57
C TYR A 106 -7.18 6.09 -5.68
N LEU A 107 -6.48 7.04 -6.31
CA LEU A 107 -7.05 7.84 -7.40
C LEU A 107 -7.40 6.97 -8.61
N GLY A 108 -6.56 5.98 -8.91
CA GLY A 108 -6.82 5.00 -9.98
C GLY A 108 -8.04 4.13 -9.70
N GLU A 109 -8.17 3.61 -8.48
CA GLU A 109 -9.33 2.80 -8.05
C GLU A 109 -10.62 3.62 -8.06
N SER A 110 -10.56 4.88 -7.62
CA SER A 110 -11.71 5.77 -7.55
C SER A 110 -12.11 6.36 -8.92
N LEU A 111 -11.26 6.24 -9.94
CA LEU A 111 -11.47 6.87 -11.26
C LEU A 111 -12.78 6.45 -11.91
N LEU A 112 -13.14 5.17 -11.75
CA LEU A 112 -14.36 4.60 -12.31
C LEU A 112 -15.62 5.19 -11.66
N LEU A 113 -15.58 5.38 -10.33
CA LEU A 113 -16.64 6.02 -9.57
C LEU A 113 -16.78 7.49 -9.98
N PHE A 114 -15.66 8.22 -10.14
CA PHE A 114 -15.67 9.59 -10.65
C PHE A 114 -16.30 9.68 -12.05
N ALA A 115 -15.95 8.77 -12.96
CA ALA A 115 -16.51 8.71 -14.30
C ALA A 115 -18.02 8.45 -14.30
N TYR A 116 -18.47 7.49 -13.48
CA TYR A 116 -19.90 7.16 -13.31
C TYR A 116 -20.72 8.35 -12.80
N LEU A 117 -20.20 9.05 -11.79
CA LEU A 117 -20.89 10.19 -11.19
C LEU A 117 -20.97 11.37 -12.15
N ARG A 118 -19.95 11.57 -13.03
CA ARG A 118 -20.03 12.54 -14.12
C ARG A 118 -21.19 12.21 -15.06
N MET A 119 -21.34 10.94 -15.45
CA MET A 119 -22.41 10.51 -16.36
C MET A 119 -23.80 10.78 -15.77
N GLN A 120 -23.98 10.60 -14.46
CA GLN A 120 -25.25 10.81 -13.76
C GLN A 120 -25.51 12.26 -13.30
N ASN A 121 -24.61 13.21 -13.59
CA ASN A 121 -24.70 14.63 -13.14
C ASN A 121 -24.86 14.81 -11.61
N TYR A 122 -24.29 13.92 -10.79
CA TYR A 122 -24.28 14.10 -9.34
C TYR A 122 -23.33 15.22 -8.90
N SER A 123 -23.72 15.96 -7.86
CA SER A 123 -22.88 17.01 -7.25
C SER A 123 -21.65 16.44 -6.55
N ILE A 124 -20.53 17.17 -6.61
CA ILE A 124 -19.25 16.82 -5.97
C ILE A 124 -19.39 16.67 -4.44
N GLU A 125 -20.31 17.40 -3.82
CA GLU A 125 -20.59 17.32 -2.39
C GLU A 125 -21.12 15.94 -1.97
N LEU A 126 -22.03 15.37 -2.78
CA LEU A 126 -22.58 14.03 -2.54
C LEU A 126 -21.50 12.96 -2.73
N LEU A 127 -20.56 13.21 -3.65
CA LEU A 127 -19.42 12.34 -3.92
C LEU A 127 -18.46 12.31 -2.72
N LEU A 128 -18.06 13.48 -2.19
CA LEU A 128 -17.13 13.54 -1.05
C LEU A 128 -17.73 12.90 0.22
N ASN A 129 -19.05 12.90 0.34
CA ASN A 129 -19.79 12.23 1.42
C ASN A 129 -20.15 10.77 1.10
N SER A 130 -19.63 10.20 0.01
CA SER A 130 -19.88 8.80 -0.33
C SER A 130 -19.15 7.87 0.63
N LYS A 131 -19.88 6.89 1.15
CA LYS A 131 -19.34 5.86 2.07
C LYS A 131 -18.15 5.11 1.45
N ILE A 132 -18.21 4.81 0.15
CA ILE A 132 -17.16 4.06 -0.56
C ILE A 132 -15.86 4.86 -0.62
N LEU A 133 -15.94 6.14 -1.00
CA LEU A 133 -14.77 7.02 -1.05
C LEU A 133 -14.17 7.24 0.33
N PHE A 134 -15.01 7.45 1.34
CA PHE A 134 -14.53 7.63 2.70
C PHE A 134 -13.83 6.37 3.24
N GLN A 135 -14.38 5.18 2.97
CA GLN A 135 -13.77 3.92 3.36
C GLN A 135 -12.39 3.71 2.71
N ASN A 136 -12.26 3.96 1.41
CA ASN A 136 -10.99 3.81 0.70
C ASN A 136 -9.96 4.86 1.13
N CYS A 137 -10.40 6.10 1.39
CA CYS A 137 -9.56 7.18 1.93
C CYS A 137 -9.01 6.81 3.32
N ILE A 138 -9.86 6.26 4.20
CA ILE A 138 -9.41 5.74 5.50
C ILE A 138 -8.36 4.64 5.33
N SER A 139 -8.58 3.69 4.42
CA SER A 139 -7.60 2.61 4.15
C SER A 139 -6.25 3.18 3.70
N MET A 140 -6.26 4.18 2.81
CA MET A 140 -5.04 4.88 2.37
C MET A 140 -4.30 5.54 3.55
N ILE A 141 -5.02 6.24 4.43
CA ILE A 141 -4.45 6.90 5.61
C ILE A 141 -3.84 5.87 6.55
N PHE A 142 -4.54 4.76 6.82
CA PHE A 142 -3.98 3.66 7.62
C PHE A 142 -2.74 3.05 6.97
N GLY A 143 -2.69 2.93 5.64
CA GLY A 143 -1.51 2.51 4.90
C GLY A 143 -0.30 3.43 5.16
N ALA A 144 -0.49 4.74 5.03
CA ALA A 144 0.56 5.73 5.26
C ALA A 144 1.06 5.75 6.71
N ILE A 145 0.14 5.64 7.69
CA ILE A 145 0.49 5.54 9.12
C ILE A 145 1.28 4.26 9.38
N SER A 146 0.85 3.14 8.79
CA SER A 146 1.52 1.84 8.94
C SER A 146 2.97 1.89 8.42
N CYS A 147 3.22 2.55 7.29
CA CYS A 147 4.58 2.79 6.78
C CYS A 147 5.44 3.60 7.77
N THR A 148 4.86 4.66 8.34
CA THR A 148 5.57 5.50 9.29
C THR A 148 5.93 4.73 10.56
N MET A 149 5.03 3.87 11.03
CA MET A 149 5.24 3.06 12.23
C MET A 149 6.21 1.91 12.02
N ILE A 150 6.19 1.24 10.86
CA ILE A 150 7.08 0.09 10.62
C ILE A 150 8.53 0.51 10.40
N MET A 151 8.78 1.70 9.84
CA MET A 151 10.13 2.21 9.57
C MET A 151 11.09 2.11 10.78
N PRO A 152 10.80 2.70 11.96
CA PRO A 152 11.69 2.59 13.12
C PRO A 152 11.78 1.15 13.66
N VAL A 153 10.68 0.39 13.60
CA VAL A 153 10.64 -1.01 14.05
C VAL A 153 11.59 -1.86 13.23
N SER A 154 11.51 -1.78 11.91
CA SER A 154 12.38 -2.53 10.99
C SER A 154 13.84 -2.13 11.15
N ALA A 155 14.14 -0.83 11.28
CA ALA A 155 15.52 -0.34 11.44
C ALA A 155 16.19 -0.89 12.71
N VAL A 156 15.47 -0.95 13.83
CA VAL A 156 15.99 -1.50 15.09
C VAL A 156 16.14 -3.01 15.01
N LEU A 157 15.15 -3.71 14.43
CA LEU A 157 15.13 -5.17 14.36
C LEU A 157 16.31 -5.71 13.53
N ILE A 158 16.55 -5.13 12.35
CA ILE A 158 17.66 -5.55 11.49
C ILE A 158 19.01 -5.21 12.10
N ALA A 159 19.15 -4.03 12.73
CA ALA A 159 20.41 -3.64 13.34
C ALA A 159 20.80 -4.59 14.49
N LYS A 160 19.82 -5.03 15.30
CA LYS A 160 20.02 -6.03 16.34
C LYS A 160 20.38 -7.42 15.75
N ASN A 161 19.72 -7.82 14.67
CA ASN A 161 20.02 -9.10 14.00
C ASN A 161 21.43 -9.12 13.39
N CYS A 162 21.90 -8.01 12.82
CA CYS A 162 23.26 -7.92 12.30
C CYS A 162 24.31 -8.04 13.42
N GLU A 163 24.13 -7.39 14.57
CA GLU A 163 25.05 -7.55 15.69
C GLU A 163 25.07 -8.99 16.24
N LEU A 164 23.91 -9.64 16.29
CA LEU A 164 23.82 -11.05 16.70
C LEU A 164 24.59 -11.97 15.75
N PHE A 165 24.51 -11.72 14.44
CA PHE A 165 25.21 -12.51 13.44
C PHE A 165 26.74 -12.34 13.54
N ASP A 166 27.22 -11.11 13.66
CA ASP A 166 28.66 -10.83 13.86
C ASP A 166 29.20 -11.48 15.14
N TRP A 167 28.41 -11.53 16.21
CA TRP A 167 28.80 -12.18 17.46
C TRP A 167 28.94 -13.69 17.29
N MET A 168 28.06 -14.33 16.51
CA MET A 168 28.17 -15.77 16.22
C MET A 168 29.36 -16.11 15.32
N GLU A 169 29.70 -15.24 14.37
CA GLU A 169 30.83 -15.46 13.46
C GLU A 169 32.18 -15.24 14.17
N ASN A 170 32.28 -14.23 15.04
CA ASN A 170 33.50 -13.99 15.84
C ASN A 170 33.66 -14.94 17.05
N SER A 171 32.63 -15.71 17.42
CA SER A 171 32.68 -16.70 18.50
C SER A 171 33.08 -18.12 18.03
N LYS A 172 33.39 -18.30 16.75
CA LYS A 172 33.97 -19.52 16.17
C LYS A 172 35.48 -19.36 15.97
#